data_AF-A0A6A6M8T8-F1
#
_entry.id   AF-A0A6A6M8T8-F1
#
_cell.length_a   1.000
_cell.length_b   1.000
_cell.length_c   1.000
_cell.angle_alpha   90.00
_cell.angle_beta   90.00
_cell.angle_gamma   90.00
#
_symmetry.space_group_name_H-M   'P 1'
#
loop_
_entity.id
_entity.type
_entity.pdbx_description
1 polymer ?
#
loop_
_entity_poly.entity_id
_entity_poly.type
_entity_poly.pdbx_seq_one_letter_code
_entity_poly.pdbx_strand_id
1 'polypeptide(L)'
;MIVSQLMGPKQQIFLLFLFLQVFAIAAKTDTGDFAVLSALMKDSWKNKPSCWTGGDPCGDKWEGIQCSRILVSLTWYYQAKV
;
A
#
# COMPACT_ATOMS: atom_id res chain seq x y z
N MET A 1 -1.84 -5.16 23.70
CA MET A 1 -2.75 -5.69 24.75
C MET A 1 -2.91 -4.74 25.96
N ILE A 2 -1.95 -3.83 26.22
CA ILE A 2 -2.01 -2.90 27.38
C ILE A 2 -2.96 -1.69 27.13
N VAL A 3 -3.11 -1.25 25.88
CA VAL A 3 -3.89 -0.04 25.52
C VAL A 3 -5.42 -0.22 25.63
N SER A 4 -5.90 -1.46 25.55
CA SER A 4 -7.34 -1.77 25.56
C SER A 4 -8.00 -1.57 26.93
N GLN A 5 -7.20 -1.46 28.00
CA GLN A 5 -7.66 -1.34 29.40
C GLN A 5 -7.87 0.13 29.84
N LEU A 6 -7.42 1.10 29.03
CA LEU A 6 -7.50 2.55 29.32
C LEU A 6 -8.52 3.29 28.44
N MET A 7 -9.12 2.61 27.46
CA MET A 7 -10.03 3.20 26.48
C MET A 7 -11.45 2.68 26.68
N GLY A 8 -12.39 3.60 26.91
CA GLY A 8 -13.81 3.27 27.09
C GLY A 8 -14.43 2.61 25.83
N PRO A 9 -15.56 1.90 25.98
CA PRO A 9 -16.16 1.09 24.91
C PRO A 9 -16.49 1.90 23.65
N LYS A 10 -16.89 3.17 23.79
CA LYS A 10 -17.10 4.07 22.65
C LYS A 10 -15.81 4.36 21.88
N GLN A 11 -14.70 4.53 22.58
CA GLN A 11 -13.40 4.83 21.99
C GLN A 11 -12.81 3.60 21.29
N GLN A 12 -13.04 2.41 21.83
CA GLN A 12 -12.69 1.15 21.18
C GLN A 12 -13.46 0.93 19.88
N ILE A 13 -14.76 1.22 19.86
CA ILE A 13 -15.57 1.13 18.62
C ILE A 13 -15.06 2.11 17.56
N PHE A 14 -14.74 3.34 17.96
CA PHE A 14 -14.16 4.33 17.04
C PHE A 14 -12.80 3.88 16.47
N LEU A 15 -11.92 3.35 17.32
CA LEU A 15 -10.63 2.83 16.90
C LEU A 15 -10.77 1.62 15.97
N LEU A 16 -11.70 0.72 16.28
CA LEU A 16 -12.03 -0.44 15.45
C LEU A 16 -12.52 0.01 14.07
N PHE A 17 -13.43 0.98 14.02
CA PHE A 17 -13.93 1.54 12.78
C PHE A 17 -12.83 2.17 11.93
N LEU A 18 -11.93 2.95 12.54
CA LEU A 18 -10.74 3.49 11.87
C LEU A 18 -9.84 2.38 11.33
N PHE A 19 -9.61 1.32 12.11
CA PHE A 19 -8.78 0.20 11.69
C PHE A 19 -9.39 -0.55 10.50
N LEU A 20 -10.70 -0.78 10.52
CA LEU A 20 -11.46 -1.38 9.41
C LEU A 20 -11.39 -0.52 8.14
N GLN A 21 -11.46 0.81 8.25
CA GLN A 21 -11.30 1.69 7.09
C GLN A 21 -9.91 1.58 6.46
N VAL A 22 -8.86 1.59 7.28
CA VAL A 22 -7.47 1.41 6.80
C VAL A 22 -7.30 0.05 6.13
N PHE A 23 -7.85 -1.01 6.71
CA PHE A 23 -7.80 -2.36 6.13
C PHE A 23 -8.58 -2.47 4.80
N ALA A 24 -9.73 -1.81 4.70
CA ALA A 24 -10.55 -1.81 3.49
C ALA A 24 -9.85 -1.11 2.32
N ILE A 25 -9.07 -0.05 2.59
CA ILE A 25 -8.26 0.63 1.58
C ILE A 25 -7.09 -0.27 1.14
N ALA A 26 -6.39 -0.92 2.08
CA ALA A 26 -5.29 -1.83 1.79
C ALA A 26 -5.71 -3.08 1.00
N ALA A 27 -6.96 -3.54 1.17
CA ALA A 27 -7.51 -4.67 0.43
C ALA A 27 -7.96 -4.31 -1.00
N LYS A 28 -8.01 -3.02 -1.36
CA LYS A 28 -8.54 -2.54 -2.65
C LYS A 28 -7.49 -2.45 -3.76
N THR A 29 -6.42 -3.21 -3.65
CA THR A 29 -5.42 -3.36 -4.70
C THR A 29 -5.66 -4.68 -5.41
N ASP A 30 -5.78 -4.65 -6.75
CA ASP A 30 -5.87 -5.88 -7.53
C ASP A 30 -4.61 -6.74 -7.29
N THR A 31 -4.82 -8.00 -6.91
CA THR A 31 -3.73 -8.92 -6.55
C THR A 31 -2.85 -9.27 -7.75
N GLY A 32 -3.40 -9.17 -8.98
CA GLY A 32 -2.67 -9.35 -10.22
C GLY A 32 -1.68 -8.23 -10.48
N ASP A 33 -2.12 -6.97 -10.34
CA ASP A 33 -1.24 -5.80 -10.52
C ASP A 33 -0.07 -5.81 -9.52
N PHE A 34 -0.33 -6.18 -8.27
CA PHE A 34 0.72 -6.30 -7.26
C PHE A 34 1.73 -7.39 -7.61
N ALA A 35 1.28 -8.54 -8.12
CA ALA A 35 2.15 -9.64 -8.52
C ALA A 35 3.03 -9.26 -9.71
N VAL A 36 2.48 -8.58 -10.71
CA VAL A 36 3.21 -8.11 -11.88
C VAL A 36 4.27 -7.07 -11.49
N LEU A 37 3.90 -6.08 -10.67
CA LEU A 37 4.85 -5.10 -10.13
C LEU A 37 5.96 -5.76 -9.31
N SER A 38 5.60 -6.72 -8.45
CA SER A 38 6.57 -7.46 -7.63
C SER A 38 7.55 -8.29 -8.45
N ALA A 39 7.10 -8.85 -9.58
CA ALA A 39 7.96 -9.59 -10.50
C ALA A 39 8.92 -8.64 -11.25
N LEU A 40 8.39 -7.54 -11.80
CA LEU A 40 9.19 -6.51 -12.49
C LEU A 40 10.24 -5.89 -11.56
N MET A 41 9.89 -5.63 -10.30
CA MET A 41 10.81 -5.15 -9.26
C MET A 41 12.01 -6.07 -9.04
N LYS A 42 11.81 -7.38 -9.10
CA LYS A 42 12.86 -8.37 -8.83
C LYS A 42 13.78 -8.57 -10.04
N ASP A 43 13.21 -8.64 -11.23
CA ASP A 43 13.96 -9.04 -12.42
C ASP A 43 14.45 -7.88 -13.29
N SER A 44 13.76 -6.73 -13.32
CA SER A 44 13.99 -5.70 -14.35
C SER A 44 14.55 -4.37 -13.82
N TRP A 45 14.29 -3.99 -12.57
CA TRP A 45 14.63 -2.64 -12.08
C TRP A 45 16.02 -2.49 -11.51
N LYS A 46 16.91 -1.88 -12.30
CA LYS A 46 18.27 -1.51 -11.86
C LYS A 46 18.30 -0.29 -10.93
N ASN A 47 17.34 0.62 -11.05
CA ASN A 47 17.28 1.89 -10.31
C ASN A 47 15.97 2.07 -9.54
N LYS A 48 15.63 1.10 -8.69
CA LYS A 48 14.46 1.23 -7.81
C LYS A 48 14.72 2.27 -6.69
N PRO A 49 13.74 3.13 -6.37
CA PRO A 49 13.75 3.96 -5.17
C PRO A 49 13.96 3.13 -3.90
N SER A 50 14.71 3.69 -2.95
CA SER A 50 14.90 3.08 -1.63
C SER A 50 13.62 3.05 -0.79
N CYS A 51 12.62 3.88 -1.11
CA CYS A 51 11.31 3.88 -0.47
C CYS A 51 10.46 2.64 -0.83
N TRP A 52 10.82 1.89 -1.88
CA TRP A 52 10.14 0.66 -2.29
C TRP A 52 10.52 -0.52 -1.40
N THR A 53 10.13 -0.42 -0.13
CA THR A 53 10.37 -1.44 0.90
C THR A 53 9.06 -1.84 1.57
N GLY A 54 8.95 -3.11 1.96
CA GLY A 54 7.72 -3.66 2.54
C GLY A 54 6.65 -3.96 1.49
N GLY A 55 5.38 -3.92 1.88
CA GLY A 55 4.25 -4.05 0.96
C GLY A 55 3.54 -2.71 0.81
N ASP A 56 3.73 -2.02 -0.31
CA ASP A 56 2.91 -0.83 -0.56
C ASP A 56 2.48 -0.62 -2.03
N PRO A 57 1.35 -1.22 -2.40
CA PRO A 57 0.56 -0.79 -3.54
C PRO A 57 -0.61 0.11 -3.09
N CYS A 58 -0.23 1.30 -2.61
CA CYS A 58 -0.96 2.59 -2.45
C CYS A 58 -1.50 3.01 -1.07
N GLY A 59 -0.71 2.80 -0.04
CA GLY A 59 -0.60 3.61 1.15
C GLY A 59 0.58 4.60 1.10
N ASP A 60 0.65 5.42 0.04
CA ASP A 60 1.37 6.69 -0.16
C ASP A 60 2.88 6.79 0.14
N LYS A 61 3.59 5.68 0.39
CA LYS A 61 5.03 5.72 0.67
C LYS A 61 5.89 5.40 -0.55
N TRP A 62 5.35 4.65 -1.50
CA TRP A 62 6.06 4.30 -2.73
C TRP A 62 6.03 5.45 -3.74
N GLU A 63 7.22 6.00 -4.02
CA GLU A 63 7.37 7.08 -4.98
C GLU A 63 7.09 6.56 -6.40
N GLY A 64 6.29 7.30 -7.17
CA GLY A 64 6.03 6.97 -8.58
C GLY A 64 5.01 5.87 -8.83
N ILE A 65 4.38 5.31 -7.78
CA ILE A 65 3.29 4.33 -7.89
C ILE A 65 1.97 5.00 -7.53
N GLN A 66 0.98 4.87 -8.41
CA GLN A 66 -0.35 5.43 -8.23
C GLN A 66 -1.41 4.34 -8.35
N CYS A 67 -2.38 4.35 -7.43
CA CYS A 67 -3.56 3.52 -7.53
C CYS A 67 -4.74 4.35 -8.03
N SER A 68 -5.21 3.97 -9.21
CA SER A 68 -6.57 4.26 -9.62
C SER A 68 -7.50 3.24 -8.98
N ARG A 69 -8.81 3.55 -8.92
CA ARG A 69 -9.88 2.78 -8.22
C ARG A 69 -9.83 1.24 -8.31
N ILE A 70 -9.13 0.70 -9.30
CA ILE A 70 -8.99 -0.73 -9.58
C ILE A 70 -7.59 -1.11 -10.11
N LEU A 71 -6.71 -0.13 -10.39
CA LEU A 71 -5.47 -0.37 -11.15
C LEU A 71 -4.29 0.30 -10.48
N VAL A 72 -3.16 -0.40 -10.38
CA VAL A 72 -1.88 0.17 -9.95
C VAL A 72 -1.02 0.48 -11.16
N SER A 73 -0.48 1.71 -11.23
CA SER A 73 0.34 2.15 -12.37
C SER A 73 1.57 2.92 -11.92
N LEU A 74 2.64 2.83 -12.72
CA LEU A 74 3.83 3.66 -12.56
C LEU A 74 3.67 4.96 -13.33
N THR A 75 4.17 6.06 -12.76
CA THR A 75 4.24 7.31 -13.50
C THR A 75 5.28 7.20 -14.63
N TRP A 76 5.09 7.99 -15.69
CA TRP A 76 5.93 7.99 -16.89
C TRP A 76 7.44 8.12 -16.60
N TYR A 77 7.80 8.83 -15.54
CA TYR A 77 9.18 8.98 -15.11
C TYR A 77 9.84 7.66 -14.67
N TYR A 78 9.08 6.76 -14.06
CA TYR A 78 9.59 5.46 -13.59
C TYR A 78 9.48 4.37 -14.65
N GLN A 79 8.51 4.47 -15.57
CA GLN A 79 8.41 3.60 -16.76
C GLN A 79 9.70 3.61 -17.60
N ALA A 80 10.34 4.78 -17.76
CA ALA A 80 11.55 4.94 -18.55
C ALA A 80 12.85 4.44 -17.86
N LYS A 81 12.76 4.02 -16.59
CA LYS A 81 13.90 3.51 -15.80
C LYS A 81 13.84 1.99 -15.56
N VAL A 82 12.76 1.36 -16.01
CA VAL A 82 12.59 -0.09 -16.14
C VAL A 82 13.42 -0.56 -17.33
#